data_AF-A0A438X1X2-F1
#
_entry.id   AF-A0A438X1X2-F1
#
_cell.length_a   1.000
_cell.length_b   1.000
_cell.length_c   1.000
_cell.angle_alpha   90.00
_cell.angle_beta   90.00
_cell.angle_gamma   90.00
#
_symmetry.space_group_name_H-M   'P 1'
#
loop_
_entity.id
_entity.type
_entity.pdbx_description
1 polymer ?
#
loop_
_entity_poly.entity_id
_entity_poly.type
_entity_poly.pdbx_seq_one_letter_code
_entity_poly.pdbx_strand_id
1 'polypeptide(L)'
;MARSFKHSQYPKIFKPLYPNNLTLSLKKQHVIMIAILFERVFMESVLNFLTNINVIFTLLGYLIGGIPFGYALMKIFYGMDITKIGSGGIGATNVLRALQSKGVSNAKQMALLVLILDLFKGM
;
A
#
# COMPACT_ATOMS: atom_id res chain seq x y z
N MET A 1 73.17 -48.56 5.72
CA MET A 1 72.07 -49.49 6.06
C MET A 1 70.85 -48.68 6.47
N ALA A 2 70.10 -48.15 5.51
CA ALA A 2 68.90 -47.34 5.75
C ALA A 2 67.66 -48.23 5.74
N ARG A 3 66.91 -48.29 6.84
CA ARG A 3 65.67 -49.08 6.94
C ARG A 3 64.52 -48.28 6.30
N SER A 4 63.94 -48.85 5.25
CA SER A 4 62.73 -48.35 4.58
C SER A 4 61.53 -48.50 5.53
N PHE A 5 60.98 -47.38 5.99
CA PHE A 5 59.73 -47.35 6.75
C PHE A 5 58.58 -47.62 5.78
N LYS A 6 58.00 -48.82 5.86
CA LYS A 6 56.73 -49.17 5.20
C LYS A 6 55.65 -48.18 5.68
N HIS A 7 55.04 -47.47 4.73
CA HIS A 7 53.83 -46.69 4.96
C HIS A 7 52.76 -47.59 5.58
N SER A 8 52.50 -47.37 6.87
CA SER A 8 51.41 -47.98 7.63
C SER A 8 50.10 -47.66 6.95
N GLN A 9 49.48 -48.69 6.37
CA GLN A 9 48.15 -48.61 5.81
C GLN A 9 47.17 -48.53 6.96
N TYR A 10 46.82 -47.32 7.37
CA TYR A 10 45.66 -47.11 8.22
C TYR A 10 44.43 -47.71 7.50
N PRO A 11 43.69 -48.62 8.14
CA PRO A 11 42.56 -49.26 7.49
C PRO A 11 41.50 -48.22 7.13
N LYS A 12 41.06 -48.21 5.86
CA LYS A 12 39.95 -47.40 5.33
C LYS A 12 38.57 -47.82 5.90
N ILE A 13 38.50 -48.23 7.17
CA ILE A 13 37.32 -48.85 7.78
C ILE A 13 36.39 -47.79 8.41
N PHE A 14 36.86 -46.56 8.66
CA PHE A 14 35.97 -45.50 9.11
C PHE A 14 35.28 -44.81 7.91
N LYS A 15 34.34 -45.52 7.28
CA LYS A 15 33.28 -44.85 6.51
C LYS A 15 32.30 -44.23 7.51
N PRO A 16 31.82 -42.99 7.30
CA PRO A 16 30.84 -42.39 8.19
C PRO A 16 29.59 -43.30 8.25
N LEU A 17 29.20 -43.71 9.46
CA LEU A 17 28.05 -44.56 9.76
C LEU A 17 26.68 -43.86 9.55
N TYR A 18 26.69 -42.69 8.90
CA TYR A 18 25.48 -41.96 8.53
C TYR A 18 25.47 -41.75 7.01
N PRO A 19 24.36 -42.09 6.31
CA PRO A 19 24.25 -41.80 4.89
C PRO A 19 24.32 -40.30 4.65
N ASN A 20 25.16 -39.84 3.72
CA ASN A 20 25.34 -38.42 3.32
C ASN A 20 24.01 -37.74 2.88
N ASN A 21 22.99 -38.54 2.62
CA ASN A 21 21.64 -38.14 2.24
C ASN A 21 20.87 -37.59 3.46
N LEU A 22 21.21 -38.03 4.68
CA LEU A 22 20.53 -37.64 5.91
C LEU A 22 21.03 -36.28 6.43
N THR A 23 22.32 -35.97 6.21
CA THR A 23 22.87 -34.62 6.44
C THR A 23 22.33 -33.61 5.43
N LEU A 24 22.09 -34.04 4.18
CA LEU A 24 21.40 -33.25 3.16
C LEU A 24 19.93 -32.98 3.53
N SER A 25 19.26 -33.95 4.15
CA SER A 25 17.90 -33.81 4.70
C SER A 25 17.83 -32.77 5.82
N LEU A 26 18.75 -32.83 6.80
CA LEU A 26 18.82 -31.84 7.88
C LEU A 26 19.14 -30.43 7.35
N LYS A 27 20.13 -30.29 6.45
CA LYS A 27 20.45 -29.00 5.84
C LYS A 27 19.27 -28.43 5.04
N LYS A 28 18.55 -29.28 4.29
CA LYS A 28 17.34 -28.91 3.56
C LYS A 28 16.21 -28.49 4.52
N GLN A 29 16.03 -29.19 5.65
CA GLN A 29 15.07 -28.81 6.68
C GLN A 29 15.39 -27.44 7.30
N HIS A 30 16.65 -27.12 7.58
CA HIS A 30 17.04 -25.81 8.10
C HIS A 30 16.80 -24.70 7.07
N VAL A 31 17.09 -24.94 5.79
CA VAL A 31 16.80 -23.97 4.71
C VAL A 31 15.29 -23.73 4.59
N ILE A 32 14.47 -24.78 4.64
CA ILE A 32 13.00 -24.65 4.62
C ILE A 32 12.52 -23.88 5.85
N MET A 33 13.06 -24.17 7.04
CA MET A 33 12.71 -23.47 8.28
C MET A 33 13.04 -21.98 8.18
N ILE A 34 14.22 -21.62 7.67
CA ILE A 34 14.63 -20.23 7.48
C ILE A 34 13.72 -19.53 6.45
N ALA A 35 13.39 -20.19 5.34
CA ALA A 35 12.48 -19.64 4.34
C ALA A 35 11.09 -19.36 4.92
N ILE A 36 10.52 -20.31 5.67
CA ILE A 36 9.22 -20.14 6.35
C ILE A 36 9.30 -19.03 7.39
N LEU A 37 10.37 -18.95 8.18
CA LEU A 37 10.56 -17.89 9.16
C LEU A 37 10.67 -16.52 8.48
N PHE A 38 11.38 -16.43 7.36
CA PHE A 38 11.49 -15.21 6.58
C PHE A 38 10.14 -14.78 6.01
N GLU A 39 9.41 -15.68 5.33
CA GLU A 39 8.07 -15.42 4.81
C GLU A 39 7.13 -14.99 5.95
N ARG A 40 7.21 -15.65 7.11
CA ARG A 40 6.43 -15.28 8.30
C ARG A 40 6.78 -13.87 8.78
N VAL A 41 8.05 -13.55 9.00
CA VAL A 41 8.50 -12.22 9.47
C VAL A 41 8.11 -11.13 8.47
N PHE A 42 8.23 -11.41 7.17
CA PHE A 42 7.80 -10.49 6.12
C PHE A 42 6.30 -10.23 6.17
N MET A 43 5.47 -11.27 6.24
CA MET A 43 4.01 -11.14 6.28
C MET A 43 3.53 -10.42 7.55
N GLU A 44 4.15 -10.70 8.70
CA GLU A 44 3.89 -9.97 9.96
C GLU A 44 4.21 -8.48 9.80
N SER A 45 5.33 -8.15 9.16
CA SER A 45 5.72 -6.77 8.90
C SER A 45 4.72 -6.05 7.98
N VAL A 46 4.26 -6.71 6.93
CA VAL A 46 3.23 -6.19 6.01
C VAL A 46 1.91 -5.99 6.74
N LEU A 47 1.48 -6.98 7.51
CA LEU A 47 0.22 -6.91 8.25
C LEU A 47 0.26 -5.77 9.27
N ASN A 48 1.36 -5.63 10.02
CA ASN A 48 1.55 -4.54 10.98
C ASN A 48 1.50 -3.16 10.32
N PHE A 49 2.04 -3.02 9.10
CA PHE A 49 1.93 -1.78 8.33
C PHE A 49 0.49 -1.49 7.88
N LEU A 50 -0.19 -2.48 7.30
CA LEU A 50 -1.55 -2.32 6.77
C LEU A 50 -2.59 -2.10 7.87
N THR A 51 -2.40 -2.74 9.03
CA THR A 51 -3.26 -2.59 10.21
C THR A 51 -2.90 -1.36 11.04
N ASN A 52 -1.82 -0.65 10.68
CA ASN A 52 -1.43 0.55 11.39
C ASN A 52 -2.52 1.61 11.26
N ILE A 53 -3.01 2.07 12.41
CA ILE A 53 -4.11 3.03 12.49
C ILE A 53 -3.82 4.33 11.73
N ASN A 54 -2.57 4.82 11.76
CA ASN A 54 -2.18 6.04 11.04
C ASN A 54 -2.21 5.84 9.52
N VAL A 55 -1.76 4.67 9.04
CA VAL A 55 -1.83 4.32 7.61
C VAL A 55 -3.28 4.27 7.15
N ILE A 56 -4.15 3.62 7.93
CA ILE A 56 -5.58 3.54 7.64
C ILE A 56 -6.21 4.93 7.59
N PHE A 57 -6.00 5.76 8.61
CA PHE A 57 -6.56 7.13 8.64
C PHE A 57 -6.01 8.03 7.53
N THR A 58 -4.72 7.90 7.18
CA THR A 58 -4.13 8.65 6.08
C THR A 58 -4.77 8.27 4.73
N LEU A 59 -4.97 6.97 4.50
CA LEU A 59 -5.64 6.48 3.30
C LEU A 59 -7.09 6.95 3.23
N LEU A 60 -7.84 6.84 4.34
CA LEU A 60 -9.22 7.32 4.41
C LEU A 60 -9.30 8.82 4.20
N GLY A 61 -8.43 9.61 4.82
CA GLY A 61 -8.35 11.06 4.64
C GLY A 61 -8.05 11.44 3.20
N TYR A 62 -7.13 10.72 2.53
CA TYR A 62 -6.85 10.95 1.12
C TYR A 62 -8.07 10.68 0.22
N LEU A 63 -8.79 9.58 0.47
CA LEU A 63 -9.98 9.21 -0.31
C LEU A 63 -11.12 10.20 -0.10
N ILE A 64 -11.36 10.63 1.14
CA ILE A 64 -12.44 11.58 1.49
C ILE A 64 -12.08 12.99 1.01
N GLY A 65 -10.85 13.45 1.27
CA GLY A 65 -10.37 14.78 0.89
C GLY A 65 -10.26 14.97 -0.62
N GLY A 66 -10.01 13.89 -1.36
CA GLY A 66 -9.93 13.89 -2.82
C GLY A 66 -11.28 14.10 -3.53
N ILE A 67 -12.42 14.10 -2.83
CA ILE A 67 -13.74 14.22 -3.46
C ILE A 67 -13.93 15.64 -4.03
N PRO A 68 -14.15 15.81 -5.35
CA PRO A 68 -14.33 17.13 -5.96
C PRO A 68 -15.79 17.61 -5.84
N PHE A 69 -16.21 18.08 -4.65
CA PHE A 69 -17.62 18.40 -4.37
C PHE A 69 -18.23 19.42 -5.33
N GLY A 70 -17.54 20.49 -5.70
CA GLY A 70 -18.11 21.45 -6.65
C GLY A 70 -18.30 20.89 -8.06
N TYR A 71 -17.50 19.91 -8.49
CA TYR A 71 -17.78 19.16 -9.73
C TYR A 71 -18.97 18.20 -9.54
N ALA A 72 -18.95 17.41 -8.47
CA ALA A 72 -19.97 16.40 -8.20
C ALA A 72 -21.36 17.03 -8.04
N LEU A 73 -21.50 18.08 -7.23
CA LEU A 73 -22.76 18.76 -6.97
C LEU A 73 -23.30 19.45 -8.23
N MET A 74 -22.44 20.12 -9.01
CA MET A 74 -22.87 20.76 -10.25
C MET A 74 -23.36 19.77 -11.30
N LYS A 75 -22.68 18.62 -11.41
CA LYS A 75 -23.06 17.56 -12.33
C LYS A 75 -24.35 16.84 -11.91
N ILE A 76 -24.51 16.56 -10.62
CA ILE A 76 -25.69 15.83 -10.10
C ILE A 76 -26.93 16.71 -10.08
N PHE A 77 -26.84 17.94 -9.54
CA PHE A 77 -28.02 18.77 -9.33
C PHE A 77 -28.41 19.62 -10.54
N TYR A 78 -27.45 19.97 -11.39
CA TYR A 78 -27.69 20.89 -12.52
C TYR A 78 -27.30 20.31 -13.88
N GLY A 79 -26.76 19.09 -13.94
CA GLY A 79 -26.31 18.47 -15.20
C GLY A 79 -25.18 19.26 -15.88
N MET A 80 -24.48 20.12 -15.15
CA MET A 80 -23.51 21.05 -15.71
C MET A 80 -22.09 20.57 -15.49
N ASP A 81 -21.27 20.68 -16.53
CA ASP A 81 -19.83 20.51 -16.45
C ASP A 81 -19.17 21.83 -16.02
N ILE A 82 -18.91 21.97 -14.72
CA ILE A 82 -18.34 23.19 -14.13
C ILE A 82 -16.95 23.53 -14.70
N THR A 83 -16.21 22.56 -15.24
CA THR A 83 -14.87 22.76 -15.80
C THR A 83 -14.89 23.56 -17.11
N LYS A 84 -16.05 23.65 -17.76
CA LYS A 84 -16.25 24.37 -19.02
C LYS A 84 -16.89 25.75 -18.82
N ILE A 85 -17.17 26.14 -17.58
CA ILE A 85 -17.92 27.37 -17.26
C ILE A 85 -17.06 28.26 -16.36
N GLY A 86 -17.11 29.58 -16.60
CA GLY A 86 -16.41 30.56 -15.78
C GLY A 86 -14.89 30.40 -15.85
N SER A 87 -14.24 30.26 -14.70
CA SER A 87 -12.77 30.08 -14.62
C SER A 87 -12.32 28.63 -14.82
N GLY A 88 -13.25 27.69 -15.04
CA GLY A 88 -12.97 26.26 -15.18
C GLY A 88 -12.56 25.54 -13.90
N GLY A 89 -12.54 26.23 -12.75
CA GLY A 89 -12.23 25.64 -11.45
C GLY A 89 -13.41 24.88 -10.85
N ILE A 90 -13.15 23.92 -9.96
CA ILE A 90 -14.18 23.12 -9.27
C ILE A 90 -14.61 23.71 -7.92
N GLY A 91 -14.02 24.82 -7.47
CA GLY A 91 -14.31 25.39 -6.16
C GLY A 91 -15.59 26.22 -6.10
N ALA A 92 -16.00 26.56 -4.87
CA ALA A 92 -17.22 27.32 -4.57
C ALA A 92 -17.39 28.62 -5.38
N THR A 93 -16.30 29.36 -5.62
CA THR A 93 -16.37 30.62 -6.38
C THR A 93 -16.80 30.39 -7.83
N ASN A 94 -16.31 29.33 -8.48
CA ASN A 94 -16.71 29.06 -9.87
C ASN A 94 -18.14 28.51 -9.93
N VAL A 95 -18.53 27.68 -8.95
CA VAL A 95 -19.91 27.21 -8.78
C VAL A 95 -20.88 28.38 -8.67
N LEU A 96 -20.56 29.39 -7.85
CA LEU A 96 -21.39 30.58 -7.71
C LEU A 96 -21.56 31.31 -9.05
N ARG A 97 -20.46 31.56 -9.76
CA ARG A 97 -20.49 32.25 -11.06
C ARG A 97 -21.32 31.48 -12.08
N ALA A 98 -21.10 30.17 -12.22
CA ALA A 98 -21.81 29.32 -13.17
C ALA A 98 -23.33 29.32 -12.92
N LEU A 99 -23.75 29.22 -11.66
CA LEU A 99 -25.17 29.22 -11.30
C LEU A 99 -25.82 30.59 -11.48
N GLN A 100 -25.12 31.68 -11.18
CA GLN A 100 -25.61 33.04 -11.42
C GLN A 100 -25.80 33.33 -12.92
N SER A 101 -24.84 32.92 -13.76
CA SER A 101 -24.97 33.05 -15.23
C SER A 101 -26.15 32.27 -15.79
N LYS A 102 -26.63 31.23 -15.08
CA LYS A 102 -27.82 30.44 -15.41
C LYS A 102 -29.12 30.98 -14.78
N GLY A 103 -29.07 32.07 -14.01
CA GLY A 103 -30.25 32.64 -13.35
C GLY A 103 -30.79 31.78 -12.20
N VAL A 104 -29.95 30.91 -11.61
CA VAL A 104 -30.37 30.00 -10.54
C VAL A 104 -30.51 30.77 -9.21
N SER A 105 -31.70 30.73 -8.61
CA SER A 105 -32.03 31.50 -7.40
C SER A 105 -31.23 31.08 -6.15
N ASN A 106 -30.93 29.79 -6.00
CA ASN A 106 -30.19 29.23 -4.86
C ASN A 106 -28.67 29.15 -5.08
N ALA A 107 -28.11 29.91 -6.05
CA ALA A 107 -26.69 29.89 -6.39
C ALA A 107 -25.75 30.12 -5.18
N LYS A 108 -26.10 31.08 -4.31
CA LYS A 108 -25.32 31.41 -3.11
C LYS A 108 -25.29 30.26 -2.10
N GLN A 109 -26.43 29.60 -1.89
CA GLN A 109 -26.54 28.47 -0.97
C GLN A 109 -25.72 27.28 -1.46
N MET A 110 -25.77 26.98 -2.77
CA MET A 110 -24.99 25.89 -3.35
C MET A 110 -23.48 26.16 -3.28
N ALA A 111 -23.04 27.39 -3.56
CA ALA A 111 -21.63 27.76 -3.43
C ALA A 111 -21.15 27.66 -1.97
N LEU A 112 -21.96 28.10 -1.01
CA LEU A 112 -21.66 27.96 0.41
C LEU A 112 -21.58 26.48 0.82
N LEU A 113 -22.48 25.63 0.32
CA LEU A 113 -22.44 24.19 0.57
C LEU A 113 -21.14 23.57 0.05
N VAL A 114 -20.72 23.91 -1.17
CA VAL A 114 -19.44 23.45 -1.73
C VAL A 114 -18.27 23.90 -0.86
N LEU A 115 -18.26 25.17 -0.42
CA LEU A 115 -17.21 25.69 0.44
C LEU A 115 -17.13 24.92 1.76
N ILE A 116 -18.28 24.69 2.39
CA ILE A 116 -18.39 23.94 3.64
C ILE A 116 -17.86 22.52 3.45
N LEU A 117 -18.32 21.80 2.43
CA LEU A 117 -17.89 20.42 2.16
C LEU A 117 -16.39 20.34 1.82
N ASP A 118 -15.87 21.30 1.05
CA ASP A 118 -14.46 21.35 0.70
C ASP A 118 -13.55 21.69 1.90
N LEU A 119 -14.06 22.44 2.88
CA LEU A 119 -13.35 22.67 4.15
C LEU A 119 -13.42 21.42 5.04
N PHE A 120 -14.60 20.82 5.20
CA PHE A 120 -14.80 19.66 6.08
C PHE A 120 -14.05 18.41 5.62
N LYS A 121 -13.92 18.17 4.31
CA LYS A 121 -13.21 16.99 3.82
C LYS A 121 -11.69 17.03 4.05
N GLY A 122 -11.15 18.19 4.39
CA GLY A 122 -9.72 18.40 4.64
C GLY A 122 -9.36 18.51 6.13
N MET A 123 -10.36 18.52 7.02
CA MET A 123 -10.20 18.54 8.47
C MET A 123 -10.15 17.13 9.07
#